data_AF-A0A327RZW2-F1
#
_entry.id   AF-A0A327RZW2-F1
#
_cell.length_a   1.000
_cell.length_b   1.000
_cell.length_c   1.000
_cell.angle_alpha   90.00
_cell.angle_beta   90.00
_cell.angle_gamma   90.00
#
_symmetry.space_group_name_H-M   'P 1'
#
loop_
_entity.id
_entity.type
_entity.pdbx_description
1 polymer ?
#
loop_
_entity_poly.entity_id
_entity_poly.type
_entity_poly.pdbx_seq_one_letter_code
_entity_poly.pdbx_strand_id
1 'polypeptide(L)'
;MDYNASTSPMSTGVGLFGGFTYLAILVLVVYSMWRVFEKAGKPGWAAIVPIYNIIVLLEIIGKPPIWILWMLLPCTNIIFGIWALNLLAKSFGKSEGFTIGLILLPFIFFPLLGLTDAKYLGPSAKEANGFGGNNQFGANNPFNGNTPFGANNPFNQPPVTPPTTPTTPPAAPNPPTPPTTPEA
;
A
#
# COMPACT_ATOMS: atom_id res chain seq x y z
N MET A 1 -47.90 -29.00 -16.68
CA MET A 1 -47.21 -28.16 -15.69
C MET A 1 -46.56 -27.05 -16.50
N ASP A 2 -47.32 -25.99 -16.77
CA ASP A 2 -46.83 -24.87 -17.58
C ASP A 2 -45.99 -23.98 -16.67
N TYR A 3 -44.67 -24.07 -16.77
CA TYR A 3 -43.76 -23.10 -16.18
C TYR A 3 -43.74 -21.82 -17.02
N ASN A 4 -44.92 -21.22 -17.28
CA ASN A 4 -44.94 -19.83 -17.68
C ASN A 4 -44.61 -19.03 -16.42
N ALA A 5 -43.33 -18.79 -16.19
CA ALA A 5 -42.93 -17.74 -15.28
C ALA A 5 -43.57 -16.45 -15.86
N SER A 6 -44.76 -16.10 -15.39
CA SER A 6 -45.35 -14.79 -15.58
C SER A 6 -44.47 -13.84 -14.78
N THR A 7 -43.30 -13.52 -15.33
CA THR A 7 -42.44 -12.43 -14.88
C THR A 7 -43.26 -11.17 -15.05
N SER A 8 -43.92 -10.76 -13.97
CA SER A 8 -44.64 -9.50 -13.94
C SER A 8 -43.67 -8.38 -14.34
N PRO A 9 -44.14 -7.31 -15.01
CA PRO A 9 -43.25 -6.20 -15.39
C PRO A 9 -42.49 -5.61 -14.19
N MET A 10 -43.02 -5.79 -12.97
CA MET A 10 -42.32 -5.49 -11.71
C MET A 10 -41.12 -6.42 -11.45
N SER A 11 -41.20 -7.73 -11.72
CA SER A 11 -40.05 -8.65 -11.57
C SER A 11 -39.00 -8.45 -12.66
N THR A 12 -39.40 -8.09 -13.89
CA THR A 12 -38.47 -7.68 -14.95
C THR A 12 -37.77 -6.37 -14.60
N GLY A 13 -38.49 -5.38 -14.07
CA GLY A 13 -37.91 -4.10 -13.62
C GLY A 13 -36.91 -4.26 -12.47
N VAL A 14 -37.23 -5.08 -11.47
CA VAL A 14 -36.31 -5.41 -10.36
C VAL A 14 -35.10 -6.21 -10.85
N GLY A 15 -35.27 -7.13 -11.81
CA GLY A 15 -34.17 -7.89 -12.40
C GLY A 15 -33.20 -7.01 -13.21
N LEU A 16 -33.71 -6.07 -14.00
CA LEU A 16 -32.88 -5.15 -14.80
C LEU A 16 -32.17 -4.11 -13.91
N PHE A 17 -32.86 -3.53 -12.93
CA PHE A 17 -32.25 -2.59 -11.98
C PHE A 17 -31.20 -3.29 -11.10
N GLY A 18 -31.51 -4.48 -10.59
CA GLY A 18 -30.57 -5.31 -9.82
C GLY A 18 -29.36 -5.73 -10.66
N GLY A 19 -29.58 -6.15 -11.91
CA GLY A 19 -28.51 -6.52 -12.84
C GLY A 19 -27.59 -5.34 -13.19
N PHE A 20 -28.15 -4.17 -13.46
CA PHE A 20 -27.38 -2.95 -13.72
C PHE A 20 -26.57 -2.52 -12.49
N THR A 21 -27.20 -2.53 -11.31
CA THR A 21 -26.54 -2.18 -10.04
C THR A 21 -25.40 -3.17 -9.74
N TYR A 22 -25.63 -4.46 -9.96
CA TYR A 22 -24.61 -5.50 -9.81
C TYR A 22 -23.43 -5.28 -10.77
N LEU A 23 -23.70 -4.99 -12.06
CA LEU A 23 -22.66 -4.66 -13.04
C LEU A 23 -21.87 -3.40 -12.65
N ALA A 24 -22.54 -2.35 -12.18
CA ALA A 24 -21.90 -1.12 -11.73
C ALA A 24 -20.96 -1.37 -10.54
N ILE A 25 -21.41 -2.16 -9.55
CA ILE A 25 -20.57 -2.56 -8.40
C ILE A 25 -19.38 -3.40 -8.87
N LEU A 26 -19.60 -4.34 -9.79
CA LEU A 26 -18.54 -5.21 -10.32
C LEU A 26 -17.45 -4.37 -11.01
N VAL A 27 -17.84 -3.45 -11.89
CA VAL A 27 -16.90 -2.54 -12.56
C VAL A 27 -16.14 -1.69 -11.54
N LEU A 28 -16.82 -1.16 -10.53
CA LEU A 28 -16.21 -0.38 -9.47
C LEU A 28 -15.18 -1.19 -8.67
N VAL A 29 -15.48 -2.44 -8.32
CA VAL A 29 -14.55 -3.34 -7.60
C VAL A 29 -13.35 -3.69 -8.47
N VAL A 30 -13.56 -4.03 -9.74
CA VAL A 30 -12.45 -4.34 -10.68
C VAL A 30 -11.57 -3.12 -10.89
N TYR A 31 -12.16 -1.95 -11.11
CA TYR A 31 -11.44 -0.68 -11.25
C TYR A 31 -10.64 -0.35 -9.98
N SER A 32 -11.23 -0.57 -8.81
CA SER A 32 -10.55 -0.36 -7.54
C SER A 32 -9.33 -1.26 -7.39
N MET A 33 -9.47 -2.56 -7.71
CA MET A 33 -8.37 -3.51 -7.67
C MET A 33 -7.26 -3.14 -8.66
N TRP A 34 -7.62 -2.68 -9.86
CA TRP A 34 -6.67 -2.14 -10.83
C TRP A 34 -5.88 -0.98 -10.22
N ARG A 35 -6.55 0.00 -9.60
CA ARG A 35 -5.89 1.14 -8.95
C ARG A 35 -4.98 0.74 -7.80
N VAL A 36 -5.32 -0.30 -7.02
CA VAL A 36 -4.44 -0.88 -6.00
C VAL A 36 -3.14 -1.41 -6.63
N PHE A 37 -3.25 -2.13 -7.76
CA PHE A 37 -2.10 -2.71 -8.44
C PHE A 37 -1.20 -1.64 -9.07
N GLU A 38 -1.79 -0.61 -9.68
CA GLU A 38 -1.04 0.54 -10.20
C GLU A 38 -0.29 1.29 -9.10
N LYS A 39 -0.92 1.48 -7.93
CA LYS A 39 -0.26 2.11 -6.77
C LYS A 39 0.94 1.29 -6.26
N ALA A 40 0.92 -0.03 -6.44
CA ALA A 40 2.02 -0.92 -6.08
C ALA A 40 3.02 -1.16 -7.23
N GLY A 41 2.87 -0.48 -8.37
CA GLY A 41 3.76 -0.62 -9.53
C GLY A 41 3.58 -1.94 -10.30
N LYS A 42 2.42 -2.58 -10.18
CA LYS A 42 2.09 -3.85 -10.85
C LYS A 42 1.05 -3.65 -11.97
N PRO A 43 1.03 -4.52 -13.00
CA PRO A 43 0.06 -4.42 -14.07
C PRO A 43 -1.38 -4.60 -13.56
N GLY A 44 -2.24 -3.61 -13.78
CA GLY A 44 -3.62 -3.65 -13.31
C GLY A 44 -4.52 -4.68 -14.01
N TRP A 45 -4.18 -5.07 -15.25
CA TRP A 45 -4.87 -6.16 -15.95
C TRP A 45 -4.74 -7.50 -15.21
N ALA A 46 -3.74 -7.64 -14.33
CA ALA A 46 -3.59 -8.81 -13.49
C ALA A 46 -4.81 -9.06 -12.59
N ALA A 47 -5.59 -8.01 -12.29
CA ALA A 47 -6.78 -8.11 -11.47
C ALA A 47 -7.87 -9.01 -12.09
N ILE A 48 -7.88 -9.15 -13.42
CA ILE A 48 -8.93 -9.83 -14.18
C ILE A 48 -8.74 -11.35 -14.15
N VAL A 49 -7.49 -11.82 -14.18
CA VAL A 49 -7.18 -13.24 -14.24
C VAL A 49 -7.12 -13.80 -12.81
N PRO A 50 -7.97 -14.77 -12.42
CA PRO A 50 -8.10 -15.19 -11.01
C PRO A 50 -6.79 -15.65 -10.37
N ILE A 51 -6.01 -16.48 -11.06
CA ILE A 51 -4.74 -17.00 -10.53
C ILE A 51 -3.67 -15.90 -10.50
N TYR A 52 -3.58 -15.11 -11.58
CA TYR A 52 -2.57 -14.06 -11.67
C TYR A 52 -2.84 -12.91 -10.70
N ASN A 53 -4.10 -12.61 -10.42
CA ASN A 53 -4.53 -11.68 -9.38
C ASN A 53 -3.90 -12.06 -8.03
N ILE A 54 -4.01 -13.33 -7.64
CA ILE A 54 -3.44 -13.83 -6.38
C ILE A 54 -1.91 -13.73 -6.38
N ILE A 55 -1.25 -14.10 -7.49
CA ILE A 55 0.22 -13.99 -7.62
C ILE A 55 0.65 -12.54 -7.43
N VAL A 56 0.04 -11.61 -8.16
CA VAL A 56 0.38 -10.18 -8.08
C VAL A 56 0.05 -9.63 -6.70
N LEU A 57 -1.08 -10.01 -6.09
CA LEU A 57 -1.41 -9.65 -4.72
C LEU A 57 -0.32 -10.14 -3.74
N LEU A 58 0.15 -11.37 -3.89
CA LEU A 58 1.25 -11.95 -3.10
C LEU A 58 2.55 -11.18 -3.29
N GLU A 59 2.87 -10.77 -4.52
CA GLU A 59 4.03 -9.92 -4.82
C GLU A 59 3.90 -8.52 -4.19
N ILE A 60 2.69 -7.93 -4.21
CA ILE A 60 2.41 -6.63 -3.58
C ILE A 60 2.59 -6.71 -2.06
N ILE A 61 2.22 -7.82 -1.42
CA ILE A 61 2.43 -8.01 0.02
C ILE A 61 3.81 -8.62 0.35
N GLY A 62 4.59 -9.04 -0.65
CA GLY A 62 5.93 -9.62 -0.47
C GLY A 62 5.96 -11.03 0.11
N LYS A 63 4.94 -11.84 -0.18
CA LYS A 63 4.87 -13.25 0.24
C LYS A 63 5.22 -14.19 -0.91
N PRO A 64 5.84 -15.34 -0.63
CA PRO A 64 6.19 -16.32 -1.66
C PRO A 64 4.92 -16.91 -2.31
N PRO A 65 4.96 -17.25 -3.61
CA PRO A 65 3.82 -17.78 -4.36
C PRO A 65 3.34 -19.16 -3.88
N ILE A 66 4.09 -19.84 -3.00
CA ILE A 66 3.68 -21.09 -2.35
C ILE A 66 2.34 -20.94 -1.58
N TRP A 67 1.97 -19.72 -1.21
CA TRP A 67 0.67 -19.40 -0.60
C TRP A 67 -0.53 -19.81 -1.48
N ILE A 68 -0.36 -19.88 -2.80
CA ILE A 68 -1.41 -20.33 -3.72
C ILE A 68 -1.76 -21.80 -3.45
N LEU A 69 -0.78 -22.61 -3.07
CA LEU A 69 -1.00 -24.02 -2.70
C LEU A 69 -1.86 -24.13 -1.44
N TRP A 70 -1.70 -23.21 -0.49
CA TRP A 70 -2.54 -23.10 0.71
C TRP A 70 -3.94 -22.57 0.40
N MET A 71 -4.09 -21.70 -0.60
CA MET A 71 -5.40 -21.24 -1.06
C MET A 71 -6.17 -22.32 -1.84
N LEU A 72 -5.50 -23.31 -2.40
CA LEU A 72 -6.17 -24.42 -3.10
C LEU A 72 -6.94 -25.34 -2.13
N LEU A 73 -6.54 -25.36 -0.85
CA LEU A 73 -7.25 -26.09 0.20
C LEU A 73 -8.43 -25.26 0.73
N PRO A 74 -9.68 -25.75 0.65
CA PRO A 74 -10.88 -24.96 0.97
C PRO A 74 -10.93 -24.50 2.43
N CYS A 75 -10.40 -25.31 3.36
CA CYS A 75 -10.36 -24.96 4.78
C CYS A 75 -9.40 -23.79 5.07
N THR A 76 -8.27 -23.70 4.38
CA THR A 76 -7.27 -22.65 4.60
C THR A 76 -7.46 -21.43 3.69
N ASN A 77 -8.19 -21.56 2.57
CA ASN A 77 -8.47 -20.45 1.65
C ASN A 77 -9.03 -19.21 2.36
N ILE A 78 -10.02 -19.37 3.23
CA ILE A 78 -10.65 -18.27 3.96
C ILE A 78 -9.65 -17.58 4.91
N ILE A 79 -8.89 -18.37 5.69
CA ILE A 79 -7.90 -17.82 6.63
C ILE A 79 -6.81 -17.05 5.88
N PHE A 80 -6.27 -17.64 4.82
CA PHE A 80 -5.21 -17.01 4.01
C PHE A 80 -5.73 -15.79 3.25
N GLY A 81 -6.98 -15.79 2.80
CA GLY A 81 -7.63 -14.63 2.18
C GLY A 81 -7.75 -13.46 3.16
N ILE A 82 -8.27 -13.71 4.37
CA ILE A 82 -8.35 -12.68 5.42
C ILE A 82 -6.95 -12.18 5.79
N TRP A 83 -5.97 -13.08 5.88
CA TRP A 83 -4.61 -12.72 6.22
C TRP A 83 -3.94 -11.87 5.12
N ALA A 84 -4.18 -12.20 3.85
CA ALA A 84 -3.73 -11.41 2.71
C ALA A 84 -4.35 -10.00 2.72
N LEU A 85 -5.63 -9.86 3.08
CA LEU A 85 -6.27 -8.55 3.24
C LEU A 85 -5.64 -7.73 4.38
N ASN A 86 -5.29 -8.37 5.50
CA ASN A 86 -4.59 -7.69 6.60
C ASN A 86 -3.21 -7.21 6.17
N LEU A 87 -2.45 -8.05 5.47
CA LEU A 87 -1.12 -7.73 4.93
C LEU A 87 -1.19 -6.63 3.87
N LEU A 88 -2.24 -6.65 3.04
CA LEU A 88 -2.52 -5.58 2.08
C LEU A 88 -2.77 -4.26 2.82
N ALA A 89 -3.71 -4.23 3.77
CA ALA A 89 -3.99 -3.05 4.59
C ALA A 89 -2.72 -2.49 5.25
N LYS A 90 -1.89 -3.38 5.81
CA LYS A 90 -0.58 -3.04 6.39
C LYS A 90 0.42 -2.49 5.36
N SER A 91 0.44 -3.03 4.14
CA SER A 91 1.28 -2.53 3.03
C SER A 91 0.92 -1.09 2.63
N PHE A 92 -0.31 -0.65 2.89
CA PHE A 92 -0.79 0.73 2.67
C PHE A 92 -0.79 1.58 3.96
N GLY A 93 -0.21 1.09 5.05
CA GLY A 93 -0.11 1.80 6.33
C GLY A 93 -1.44 1.92 7.10
N LYS A 94 -2.41 1.05 6.83
CA LYS A 94 -3.71 1.02 7.54
C LYS A 94 -3.68 0.05 8.72
N SER A 95 -4.44 0.38 9.77
CA SER A 95 -4.50 -0.39 11.01
C SER A 95 -5.36 -1.65 10.91
N GLU A 96 -5.32 -2.50 11.93
CA GLU A 96 -6.12 -3.73 12.00
C GLU A 96 -7.63 -3.43 12.05
N GLY A 97 -8.04 -2.29 12.60
CA GLY A 97 -9.43 -1.81 12.55
C GLY A 97 -9.92 -1.58 11.11
N PHE A 98 -9.04 -1.14 10.20
CA PHE A 98 -9.35 -1.05 8.77
C PHE A 98 -9.53 -2.44 8.15
N THR A 99 -8.76 -3.44 8.59
CA THR A 99 -8.93 -4.83 8.16
C THR A 99 -10.26 -5.39 8.63
N ILE A 100 -10.67 -5.12 9.88
CA ILE A 100 -11.99 -5.52 10.39
C ILE A 100 -13.11 -4.88 9.56
N GLY A 101 -12.96 -3.60 9.17
CA GLY A 101 -13.86 -2.94 8.23
C GLY A 101 -13.87 -3.61 6.85
N LEU A 102 -12.72 -4.08 6.37
CA LEU A 102 -12.57 -4.86 5.13
C LEU A 102 -13.23 -6.24 5.21
N ILE A 103 -13.22 -6.89 6.37
CA ILE A 103 -13.86 -8.19 6.58
C ILE A 103 -15.37 -8.03 6.71
N LEU A 104 -15.82 -7.04 7.48
CA LEU A 104 -17.24 -6.78 7.71
C LEU A 104 -17.92 -6.20 6.46
N LEU A 105 -17.22 -5.29 5.76
CA LEU A 105 -17.74 -4.50 4.65
C LEU A 105 -16.72 -4.42 3.48
N PRO A 106 -16.34 -5.55 2.87
CA PRO A 106 -15.33 -5.59 1.80
C PRO A 106 -15.70 -4.73 0.59
N PHE A 107 -16.98 -4.71 0.23
CA PHE A 107 -17.48 -3.98 -0.95
C PHE A 107 -17.25 -2.47 -0.88
N ILE A 108 -17.12 -1.89 0.31
CA ILE A 108 -16.91 -0.45 0.49
C ILE A 108 -15.45 -0.15 0.81
N PHE A 109 -14.83 -0.93 1.71
CA PHE A 109 -13.46 -0.68 2.14
C PHE A 109 -12.41 -1.03 1.08
N PHE A 110 -12.68 -2.00 0.21
CA PHE A 110 -11.76 -2.38 -0.85
C PHE A 110 -11.62 -1.27 -1.92
N PRO A 111 -12.73 -0.69 -2.43
CA PRO A 111 -12.67 0.54 -3.22
C PRO A 111 -12.07 1.72 -2.50
N LEU A 112 -12.39 1.88 -1.21
CA LEU A 112 -11.81 2.94 -0.40
C LEU A 112 -10.26 2.84 -0.39
N LEU A 113 -9.70 1.65 -0.24
CA LEU A 113 -8.24 1.48 -0.25
C LEU A 113 -7.62 1.75 -1.63
N GLY A 114 -8.28 1.32 -2.72
CA GLY A 114 -7.78 1.53 -4.08
C GLY A 114 -7.92 2.95 -4.61
N LEU A 115 -8.97 3.66 -4.21
CA LEU A 115 -9.34 4.96 -4.77
C LEU A 115 -8.89 6.14 -3.88
N THR A 116 -8.68 5.93 -2.57
CA THR A 116 -8.17 7.00 -1.69
C THR A 116 -6.69 7.28 -1.91
N ASP A 117 -6.18 8.36 -1.31
CA ASP A 117 -4.76 8.72 -1.23
C ASP A 117 -3.89 7.76 -0.40
N ALA A 118 -4.31 6.50 -0.24
CA ALA A 118 -3.47 5.45 0.30
C ALA A 118 -2.23 5.28 -0.61
N LYS A 119 -1.05 5.56 -0.05
CA LYS A 119 0.24 5.35 -0.70
C LYS A 119 0.74 3.96 -0.35
N TYR A 120 1.20 3.22 -1.36
CA TYR A 120 1.84 1.94 -1.13
C TYR A 120 3.20 2.17 -0.45
N LEU A 121 3.39 1.59 0.75
CA LEU A 121 4.59 1.78 1.58
C LEU A 121 5.61 0.65 1.41
N GLY A 122 5.24 -0.44 0.72
CA GLY A 122 6.10 -1.57 0.43
C GLY A 122 5.51 -2.92 0.88
N PRO A 123 6.21 -4.03 0.59
CA PRO A 123 5.68 -5.37 0.79
C PRO A 123 5.40 -5.65 2.28
N SER A 124 4.12 -5.71 2.64
CA SER A 124 3.60 -5.83 4.02
C SER A 124 4.25 -4.83 5.00
N ALA A 125 4.59 -3.61 4.58
CA ALA A 125 5.33 -2.64 5.38
C ALA A 125 6.49 -3.26 6.21
N LYS A 126 7.25 -4.18 5.59
CA LYS A 126 8.41 -4.94 6.13
C LYS A 126 8.13 -5.98 7.25
N GLU A 127 6.91 -6.52 7.34
CA GLU A 127 6.34 -7.25 8.49
C GLU A 127 5.93 -6.26 9.60
N ALA A 128 4.72 -6.33 10.15
CA ALA A 128 4.20 -5.34 11.11
C ALA A 128 4.86 -5.34 12.51
N ASN A 129 6.18 -5.15 12.57
CA ASN A 129 7.12 -5.24 13.68
C ASN A 129 7.72 -6.64 14.00
N GLY A 130 7.92 -7.50 12.99
CA GLY A 130 8.60 -8.80 13.11
C GLY A 130 7.82 -9.84 13.93
N PHE A 131 7.93 -11.12 13.58
CA PHE A 131 7.72 -12.18 14.57
C PHE A 131 8.95 -12.21 15.50
N GLY A 132 9.02 -11.13 16.26
CA GLY A 132 10.02 -10.62 17.19
C GLY A 132 9.35 -9.39 17.78
N GLY A 133 8.41 -9.63 18.71
CA GLY A 133 7.64 -8.56 19.34
C GLY A 133 8.58 -7.47 19.82
N ASN A 134 8.31 -6.22 19.46
CA ASN A 134 9.15 -5.08 19.79
C ASN A 134 10.65 -5.34 19.52
N ASN A 135 11.09 -5.06 18.30
CA ASN A 135 12.46 -4.60 18.14
C ASN A 135 12.60 -3.22 18.81
N GLN A 136 12.70 -3.19 20.14
CA GLN A 136 13.44 -2.15 20.87
C GLN A 136 14.91 -2.07 20.37
N PHE A 137 15.30 -3.05 19.56
CA PHE A 137 16.54 -3.22 18.83
C PHE A 137 16.28 -3.01 17.33
N GLY A 138 15.82 -1.83 16.92
CA GLY A 138 15.73 -1.44 15.50
C GLY A 138 17.05 -0.86 15.01
N ALA A 139 17.46 -1.13 13.76
CA ALA A 139 18.56 -0.52 12.96
C ALA A 139 19.98 -0.36 13.59
N ASN A 140 20.13 -0.52 14.89
CA ASN A 140 21.32 -0.34 15.72
C ASN A 140 21.59 -1.62 16.52
N ASN A 141 21.36 -2.78 15.91
CA ASN A 141 21.69 -4.05 16.54
C ASN A 141 23.15 -4.32 16.21
N PRO A 142 24.08 -4.20 17.17
CA PRO A 142 25.50 -4.45 16.91
C PRO A 142 25.79 -5.90 16.52
N PHE A 143 24.77 -6.78 16.56
CA PHE A 143 24.85 -8.20 16.27
C PHE A 143 24.05 -8.62 15.02
N ASN A 144 23.39 -7.70 14.31
CA ASN A 144 22.66 -8.04 13.07
C ASN A 144 23.39 -7.48 11.85
N GLY A 145 24.33 -8.28 11.34
CA GLY A 145 25.08 -8.01 10.12
C GLY A 145 26.28 -8.94 10.06
N ASN A 146 26.45 -9.62 8.93
CA ASN A 146 27.47 -10.66 8.70
C ASN A 146 28.89 -10.07 8.52
N THR A 147 29.24 -9.05 9.31
CA THR A 147 30.57 -8.45 9.43
C THR A 147 30.83 -8.15 10.91
N PRO A 148 31.98 -8.53 11.48
CA PRO A 148 32.28 -8.40 12.92
C PRO A 148 32.29 -6.96 13.49
N PHE A 149 31.97 -5.95 12.68
CA PHE A 149 32.03 -4.52 13.03
C PHE A 149 30.72 -3.75 12.79
N GLY A 150 29.60 -4.44 12.51
CA GLY A 150 28.27 -3.82 12.39
C GLY A 150 28.14 -2.83 11.22
N ALA A 151 27.18 -1.90 11.31
CA ALA A 151 26.85 -0.98 10.21
C ALA A 151 27.88 0.15 9.97
N ASN A 152 28.89 0.29 10.82
CA ASN A 152 29.90 1.35 10.78
C ASN A 152 31.29 0.80 10.44
N ASN A 153 31.41 0.06 9.34
CA ASN A 153 32.70 -0.47 8.88
C ASN A 153 33.56 0.66 8.29
N PRO A 154 34.62 1.15 8.97
CA PRO A 154 35.45 2.26 8.47
C PRO A 154 36.24 1.86 7.20
N PHE A 155 36.32 0.56 6.92
CA PHE A 155 37.03 -0.01 5.77
C PHE A 155 36.15 -0.16 4.51
N ASN A 156 34.85 0.12 4.60
CA ASN A 156 33.91 0.01 3.47
C ASN A 156 33.10 1.29 3.24
N GLN A 157 33.62 2.45 3.65
CA GLN A 157 33.01 3.74 3.35
C GLN A 157 33.40 4.16 1.93
N PRO A 158 32.44 4.60 1.09
CA PRO A 158 32.79 5.30 -0.15
C PRO A 158 33.62 6.55 0.20
N PRO A 159 34.51 7.02 -0.70
CA PRO A 159 35.33 8.19 -0.43
C PRO A 159 34.47 9.37 0.02
N VAL A 160 34.65 9.82 1.27
CA VAL A 160 33.96 11.00 1.77
C VAL A 160 34.50 12.22 1.04
N THR A 161 33.70 12.81 0.15
CA THR A 161 34.00 14.17 -0.33
C THR A 161 33.88 15.12 0.86
N PRO A 162 34.92 15.94 1.14
CA PRO A 162 34.88 16.88 2.26
C PRO A 162 33.61 17.76 2.22
N PRO A 163 33.03 18.13 3.37
CA PRO A 163 31.88 19.02 3.40
C PRO A 163 32.23 20.32 2.68
N THR A 164 31.51 20.63 1.60
CA THR A 164 31.52 21.97 1.02
C THR A 164 30.92 22.92 2.05
N THR A 165 31.77 23.64 2.78
CA THR A 165 31.37 24.82 3.53
C THR A 165 30.54 25.69 2.60
N PRO A 166 29.29 26.07 2.94
CA PRO A 166 28.58 27.11 2.22
C PRO A 166 29.44 28.37 2.36
N THR A 167 30.18 28.74 1.32
CA THR A 167 30.82 30.06 1.25
C THR A 167 29.71 31.08 1.07
N THR A 168 29.09 31.50 2.17
CA THR A 168 28.37 32.77 2.19
C THR A 168 29.40 33.83 1.79
N PRO A 169 29.20 34.58 0.69
CA PRO A 169 30.08 35.70 0.37
C PRO A 169 30.15 36.65 1.58
N PRO A 170 31.31 37.25 1.89
CA PRO A 170 31.40 38.26 2.93
C PRO A 170 30.31 39.31 2.69
N ALA A 171 29.49 39.61 3.71
CA ALA A 171 28.50 40.67 3.63
C ALA A 171 29.20 41.95 3.16
N ALA A 172 28.72 42.54 2.07
CA ALA A 172 29.24 43.81 1.57
C ALA A 172 29.18 44.86 2.70
N PRO A 173 30.20 45.72 2.87
CA PRO A 173 30.13 46.83 3.80
C PRO A 173 28.90 47.68 3.47
N ASN A 174 28.08 47.98 4.49
CA ASN A 174 26.93 48.86 4.32
C ASN A 174 27.40 50.20 3.72
N PRO A 175 26.68 50.77 2.73
CA PRO A 175 27.00 52.08 2.21
C PRO A 175 26.93 53.13 3.34
N PRO A 176 27.81 54.15 3.33
CA PRO A 176 27.77 55.22 4.33
C PRO A 176 26.41 55.93 4.28
N THR A 177 25.80 56.11 5.45
CA THR A 177 24.54 56.84 5.62
C THR A 177 24.66 58.27 5.05
N PRO A 178 23.69 58.73 4.25
CA PRO A 178 23.65 60.11 3.76
C PRO A 178 23.61 61.11 4.92
N PRO A 179 24.26 62.29 4.79
CA PRO A 179 24.19 63.32 5.81
C PRO A 179 22.75 63.81 5.97
N THR A 180 22.24 63.72 7.20
CA THR A 180 20.98 64.35 7.61
C THR A 180 21.09 65.85 7.41
N THR A 181 20.37 66.39 6.44
CA THR A 181 20.20 67.83 6.27
C THR A 181 19.33 68.34 7.42
N PRO A 182 19.76 69.34 8.21
CA PRO A 182 18.89 69.99 9.17
C PRO A 182 17.82 70.77 8.39
N GLU A 183 16.55 70.43 8.59
CA GLU A 183 15.45 71.31 8.20
C GLU A 183 15.57 72.62 8.98
N ALA A 184 15.56 73.74 8.26
CA ALA A 184 15.51 75.11 8.76
C ALA A 184 14.15 75.72 8.39
#